data_AF-A0A4Q5SYR0-F1
#
_entry.id   AF-A0A4Q5SYR0-F1
#
_cell.length_a   1.000
_cell.length_b   1.000
_cell.length_c   1.000
_cell.angle_alpha   90.00
_cell.angle_beta   90.00
_cell.angle_gamma   90.00
#
_symmetry.space_group_name_H-M   'P 1'
#
loop_
_entity.id
_entity.type
_entity.pdbx_description
1 polymer ?
#
loop_
_entity_poly.entity_id
_entity_poly.type
_entity_poly.pdbx_seq_one_letter_code
_entity_poly.pdbx_strand_id
1 'polypeptide(L)'
;MSGAPVHVVVAGEDAALWLAASTLHGALGRSGVTVEVVELPTRLGPADMLVTQPSLEALHDRLGVDEARLLRATRGSFALGQKFVDALGAQPGFFHAHGGYGVAIDGQPFLPVWLKARRHGLPSAFEAFSLSAAAALQGRMLLRDADT
;
A
#
# COMPACT_ATOMS: atom_id res chain seq x y z
N MET A 1 0.18 -41.62 -3.99
CA MET A 1 0.42 -40.20 -4.32
C MET A 1 -0.86 -39.45 -3.99
N SER A 2 -0.84 -38.49 -3.08
CA SER A 2 -2.02 -37.66 -2.78
C SER A 2 -2.38 -36.86 -4.02
N GLY A 3 -3.64 -36.90 -4.44
CA GLY A 3 -4.14 -36.14 -5.58
C GLY A 3 -4.06 -34.62 -5.37
N ALA A 4 -4.41 -33.84 -6.38
CA ALA A 4 -4.48 -32.38 -6.25
C ALA A 4 -5.40 -32.00 -5.07
N PRO A 5 -5.02 -31.01 -4.24
CA PRO A 5 -5.83 -30.62 -3.10
C PRO A 5 -7.16 -30.05 -3.58
N VAL A 6 -8.26 -30.69 -3.16
CA VAL A 6 -9.63 -30.28 -3.50
C VAL A 6 -10.29 -29.47 -2.38
N HIS A 7 -9.65 -29.38 -1.21
CA HIS A 7 -10.19 -28.72 -0.02
C HIS A 7 -9.07 -27.96 0.73
N VAL A 8 -9.31 -26.68 1.02
CA VAL A 8 -8.36 -25.80 1.72
C VAL A 8 -9.06 -25.19 2.93
N VAL A 9 -8.47 -25.36 4.11
CA VAL A 9 -8.93 -24.69 5.34
C VAL A 9 -8.04 -23.49 5.60
N VAL A 10 -8.65 -22.31 5.76
CA VAL A 10 -7.98 -21.08 6.16
C VAL A 10 -8.40 -20.76 7.59
N ALA A 11 -7.47 -20.90 8.53
CA ALA A 11 -7.68 -20.55 9.93
C ALA A 11 -6.91 -19.26 10.26
N GLY A 12 -7.58 -18.27 10.84
CA GLY A 12 -6.96 -16.97 11.09
C GLY A 12 -7.91 -15.96 11.72
N GLU A 13 -7.51 -14.69 11.69
CA GLU A 13 -8.21 -13.58 12.34
C GLU A 13 -8.43 -12.44 11.33
N ASP A 14 -9.54 -11.71 11.47
CA ASP A 14 -9.81 -10.40 10.89
C ASP A 14 -9.58 -10.29 9.36
N ALA A 15 -9.08 -9.14 8.90
CA ALA A 15 -8.87 -8.85 7.49
C ALA A 15 -7.95 -9.86 6.79
N ALA A 16 -6.92 -10.36 7.49
CA ALA A 16 -5.99 -11.33 6.92
C ALA A 16 -6.68 -12.65 6.54
N LEU A 17 -7.57 -13.16 7.41
CA LEU A 17 -8.38 -14.34 7.15
C LEU A 17 -9.26 -14.16 5.90
N TRP A 18 -10.05 -13.08 5.89
CA TRP A 18 -11.04 -12.86 4.85
C TRP A 18 -10.41 -12.52 3.50
N LEU A 19 -9.30 -11.78 3.48
CA LEU A 19 -8.54 -11.52 2.24
C LEU A 19 -7.92 -12.81 1.70
N ALA A 20 -7.32 -13.66 2.55
CA ALA A 20 -6.74 -14.92 2.12
C ALA A 20 -7.79 -15.88 1.57
N ALA A 21 -8.89 -16.09 2.31
CA ALA A 21 -9.97 -16.98 1.91
C ALA A 21 -10.65 -16.52 0.60
N SER A 22 -10.95 -15.23 0.48
CA SER A 22 -11.59 -14.67 -0.72
C SER A 22 -10.68 -14.76 -1.95
N THR A 23 -9.38 -14.51 -1.77
CA THR A 23 -8.39 -14.63 -2.85
C THR A 23 -8.27 -16.07 -3.33
N LEU A 24 -8.17 -17.03 -2.41
CA LEU A 24 -8.10 -18.46 -2.75
C LEU A 24 -9.39 -18.93 -3.42
N HIS A 25 -10.54 -18.53 -2.90
CA HIS A 25 -11.84 -18.87 -3.48
C HIS A 25 -11.98 -18.33 -4.91
N GLY A 26 -11.66 -17.05 -5.13
CA GLY A 26 -11.72 -16.44 -6.46
C GLY A 26 -10.73 -17.05 -7.46
N ALA A 27 -9.52 -17.40 -7.01
CA ALA A 27 -8.48 -17.95 -7.87
C ALA A 27 -8.69 -19.44 -8.21
N LEU A 28 -9.15 -20.25 -7.25
CA LEU A 28 -9.16 -21.72 -7.35
C LEU A 28 -10.56 -22.33 -7.41
N GLY A 29 -11.62 -21.57 -7.10
CA GLY A 29 -12.99 -22.10 -7.06
C GLY A 29 -13.45 -22.71 -8.38
N ARG A 30 -13.03 -22.14 -9.53
CA ARG A 30 -13.33 -22.67 -10.87
C ARG A 30 -12.64 -24.01 -11.16
N SER A 31 -11.60 -24.35 -10.40
CA SER A 31 -10.85 -25.60 -10.49
C SER A 31 -11.41 -26.68 -9.57
N GLY A 32 -12.54 -26.43 -8.90
CA GLY A 32 -13.18 -27.38 -7.98
C GLY A 32 -12.59 -27.41 -6.58
N VAL A 33 -11.71 -26.45 -6.23
CA VAL A 33 -11.18 -26.31 -4.88
C VAL A 33 -12.20 -25.62 -3.98
N THR A 34 -12.54 -26.25 -2.87
CA THR A 34 -13.39 -25.67 -1.82
C THR A 34 -12.53 -24.99 -0.76
N VAL A 35 -13.01 -23.87 -0.24
CA VAL A 35 -12.35 -23.08 0.81
C VAL A 35 -13.25 -23.06 2.04
N GLU A 36 -12.75 -23.60 3.14
CA GLU A 36 -13.37 -23.54 4.47
C GLU A 36 -12.65 -22.48 5.31
N VAL A 37 -13.40 -21.72 6.10
CA VAL A 37 -12.89 -20.66 6.96
C VAL A 37 -13.10 -21.02 8.42
N VAL A 38 -12.03 -20.94 9.22
CA VAL A 38 -12.08 -21.07 10.68
C VAL A 38 -11.64 -19.73 11.28
N GLU A 39 -12.62 -18.93 11.67
CA GLU A 39 -12.37 -17.64 12.29
C GLU A 39 -12.00 -17.81 13.76
N LEU A 40 -10.82 -17.30 14.11
CA LEU A 40 -10.33 -17.24 15.47
C LEU A 40 -10.76 -15.91 16.12
N PRO A 41 -10.83 -15.84 17.46
CA PRO A 41 -11.20 -14.60 18.15
C PRO A 41 -10.28 -13.44 17.77
N THR A 42 -10.88 -12.28 17.47
CA THR A 42 -10.12 -11.07 17.15
C THR A 42 -9.22 -10.66 18.31
N ARG A 43 -8.03 -10.17 17.96
CA ARG A 43 -7.11 -9.50 18.89
C ARG A 43 -7.12 -7.99 18.75
N LEU A 44 -7.89 -7.46 17.79
CA LEU A 44 -7.94 -6.03 17.52
C LEU A 44 -8.62 -5.29 18.66
N GLY A 45 -7.94 -4.26 19.15
CA GLY A 45 -8.48 -3.26 20.06
C GLY A 45 -9.08 -2.06 19.31
N PRO A 46 -9.82 -1.19 20.02
CA PRO A 46 -10.46 -0.01 19.42
C PRO A 46 -9.51 1.01 18.78
N ALA A 47 -8.22 0.99 19.14
CA ALA A 47 -7.20 1.90 18.65
C ALA A 47 -6.33 1.27 17.53
N ASP A 48 -6.53 0.01 17.21
CA ASP A 48 -5.73 -0.67 16.20
C ASP A 48 -6.10 -0.18 14.80
N MET A 49 -5.08 -0.06 13.95
CA MET A 49 -5.24 0.35 12.56
C MET A 49 -4.33 -0.47 11.67
N LEU A 50 -4.77 -0.71 10.44
CA LEU A 50 -3.97 -1.37 9.42
C LEU A 50 -3.31 -0.32 8.52
N VAL A 51 -1.98 -0.34 8.48
CA VAL A 51 -1.18 0.43 7.53
C VAL A 51 -0.92 -0.45 6.32
N THR A 52 -1.29 0.02 5.14
CA THR A 52 -1.27 -0.75 3.90
C THR A 52 -0.25 -0.20 2.90
N GLN A 53 0.09 -1.02 1.90
CA GLN A 53 0.92 -0.62 0.76
C GLN A 53 0.07 -0.41 -0.49
N PRO A 54 0.54 0.35 -1.49
CA PRO A 54 -0.21 0.63 -2.72
C PRO A 54 -0.66 -0.62 -3.49
N SER A 55 0.04 -1.75 -3.34
CA SER A 55 -0.34 -3.03 -3.97
C SER A 55 -1.69 -3.58 -3.51
N LEU A 56 -2.22 -3.11 -2.38
CA LEU A 56 -3.51 -3.55 -1.87
C LEU A 56 -4.69 -3.13 -2.78
N GLU A 57 -4.58 -2.00 -3.48
CA GLU A 57 -5.60 -1.54 -4.45
C GLU A 57 -5.84 -2.60 -5.53
N ALA A 58 -4.76 -3.13 -6.11
CA ALA A 58 -4.86 -4.18 -7.12
C ALA A 58 -5.46 -5.50 -6.58
N LEU A 59 -5.36 -5.75 -5.28
CA LEU A 59 -6.04 -6.89 -4.65
C LEU A 59 -7.54 -6.60 -4.47
N HIS A 60 -7.90 -5.41 -4.00
CA HIS A 60 -9.29 -4.97 -3.88
C HIS A 60 -10.02 -5.05 -5.22
N ASP A 61 -9.40 -4.55 -6.30
CA ASP A 61 -9.95 -4.63 -7.65
C ASP A 61 -10.26 -6.08 -8.07
N ARG A 62 -9.32 -6.99 -7.82
CA ARG A 62 -9.49 -8.42 -8.13
C ARG A 62 -10.62 -9.07 -7.33
N LEU A 63 -10.83 -8.60 -6.10
CA LEU A 63 -11.90 -9.08 -5.23
C LEU A 63 -13.23 -8.33 -5.45
N GLY A 64 -13.27 -7.32 -6.32
CA GLY A 64 -14.45 -6.49 -6.55
C GLY A 64 -14.83 -5.63 -5.35
N VAL A 65 -13.86 -5.24 -4.52
CA VAL A 65 -14.08 -4.39 -3.35
C VAL A 65 -14.21 -2.94 -3.79
N ASP A 66 -15.33 -2.30 -3.47
CA ASP A 66 -15.51 -0.85 -3.61
C ASP A 66 -14.70 -0.12 -2.53
N GLU A 67 -13.57 0.49 -2.93
CA GLU A 67 -12.68 1.19 -2.01
C GLU A 67 -13.35 2.37 -1.30
N ALA A 68 -14.23 3.11 -1.98
CA ALA A 68 -14.93 4.23 -1.38
C ALA A 68 -15.88 3.74 -0.27
N ARG A 69 -16.54 2.61 -0.48
CA ARG A 69 -17.35 1.95 0.55
C ARG A 69 -16.48 1.40 1.68
N LEU A 70 -15.35 0.77 1.36
CA LEU A 70 -14.41 0.24 2.35
C LEU A 70 -13.91 1.35 3.28
N LEU A 71 -13.40 2.45 2.74
CA LEU A 71 -12.89 3.59 3.52
C LEU A 71 -13.95 4.17 4.45
N ARG A 72 -15.21 4.32 3.98
CA ARG A 72 -16.32 4.78 4.82
C ARG A 72 -16.62 3.79 5.96
N ALA A 73 -16.60 2.48 5.67
CA ALA A 73 -16.91 1.45 6.66
C ALA A 73 -15.82 1.31 7.73
N THR A 74 -14.56 1.52 7.36
CA THR A 74 -13.40 1.34 8.26
C THR A 74 -12.91 2.63 8.91
N ARG A 75 -13.48 3.79 8.55
CA ARG A 75 -12.91 5.11 8.86
C ARG A 75 -11.47 5.24 8.33
N GLY A 76 -11.21 4.59 7.20
CA GLY A 76 -9.91 4.59 6.54
C GLY A 76 -9.58 5.95 5.94
N SER A 77 -8.28 6.18 5.73
CA SER A 77 -7.74 7.36 5.05
C SER A 77 -6.66 6.94 4.07
N PHE A 78 -6.35 7.82 3.12
CA PHE A 78 -5.33 7.58 2.11
C PHE A 78 -3.92 7.79 2.67
N ALA A 79 -2.98 6.94 2.26
CA ALA A 79 -1.58 7.04 2.62
C ALA A 79 -0.72 7.34 1.38
N LEU A 80 -0.16 8.54 1.31
CA LEU A 80 0.74 8.99 0.23
C LEU A 80 2.21 8.62 0.46
N GLY A 81 2.51 8.00 1.60
CA GLY A 81 3.85 7.58 2.00
C GLY A 81 4.03 7.57 3.52
N GLN A 82 5.27 7.41 3.96
CA GLN A 82 5.65 7.36 5.36
C GLN A 82 6.73 8.40 5.64
N LYS A 83 6.53 9.19 6.71
CA LYS A 83 7.53 10.14 7.18
C LYS A 83 8.34 9.51 8.31
N PHE A 84 9.63 9.34 8.09
CA PHE A 84 10.57 8.90 9.12
C PHE A 84 11.17 10.12 9.78
N VAL A 85 11.02 10.23 11.10
CA VAL A 85 11.56 11.32 11.91
C VAL A 85 12.48 10.73 12.97
N ASP A 86 13.66 11.32 13.12
CA ASP A 86 14.52 11.00 14.26
C ASP A 86 14.01 11.74 15.50
N ALA A 87 13.54 10.99 16.49
CA ALA A 87 13.04 11.56 17.74
C ALA A 87 14.13 12.29 18.54
N LEU A 88 15.41 11.94 18.34
CA LEU A 88 16.56 12.60 18.98
C LEU A 88 17.07 13.79 18.17
N GLY A 89 16.64 13.94 16.92
CA GLY A 89 17.04 15.03 16.03
C GLY A 89 18.51 15.01 15.57
N ALA A 90 19.20 13.87 15.73
CA ALA A 90 20.58 13.71 15.30
C ALA A 90 20.69 13.59 13.77
N GLN A 91 19.64 13.10 13.10
CA GLN A 91 19.57 12.99 11.65
C GLN A 91 18.35 13.73 11.07
N PRO A 92 18.47 14.34 9.89
CA PRO A 92 17.31 14.86 9.18
C PRO A 92 16.37 13.70 8.83
N GLY A 93 15.08 13.86 9.14
CA GLY A 93 14.05 12.92 8.69
C GLY A 93 13.89 12.94 7.18
N PHE A 94 13.23 11.91 6.64
CA PHE A 94 12.93 11.80 5.21
C PHE A 94 11.52 11.26 4.99
N PHE A 95 10.97 11.51 3.80
CA PHE A 95 9.66 11.00 3.40
C PHE A 95 9.81 9.91 2.34
N HIS A 96 9.36 8.69 2.67
CA HIS A 96 9.26 7.56 1.75
C HIS A 96 7.89 7.59 1.06
N ALA A 97 7.86 8.12 -0.16
CA ALA A 97 6.62 8.35 -0.88
C ALA A 97 6.09 7.07 -1.54
N HIS A 98 4.77 6.94 -1.56
CA HIS A 98 4.08 5.99 -2.44
C HIS A 98 3.97 6.62 -3.84
N GLY A 99 5.03 6.46 -4.64
CA GLY A 99 5.15 7.04 -5.97
C GLY A 99 6.61 7.18 -6.42
N GLY A 100 6.80 7.60 -7.67
CA GLY A 100 8.12 7.85 -8.22
C GLY A 100 8.76 9.14 -7.72
N TYR A 101 10.07 9.25 -7.97
CA TYR A 101 10.85 10.48 -7.79
C TYR A 101 11.48 10.88 -9.12
N GLY A 102 11.19 12.11 -9.54
CA GLY A 102 11.67 12.69 -10.79
C GLY A 102 11.34 11.82 -12.01
N VAL A 103 12.12 12.02 -13.07
CA VAL A 103 12.09 11.24 -14.30
C VAL A 103 13.51 10.86 -14.69
N ALA A 104 13.66 9.86 -15.55
CA ALA A 104 14.97 9.54 -16.11
C ALA A 104 15.51 10.73 -16.92
N ILE A 105 16.80 11.03 -16.77
CA ILE A 105 17.48 12.12 -17.49
C ILE A 105 18.55 11.48 -18.36
N ASP A 106 18.46 11.67 -19.67
CA ASP A 106 19.32 11.03 -20.67
C ASP A 106 19.40 9.50 -20.50
N GLY A 107 18.26 8.89 -20.17
CA GLY A 107 18.15 7.44 -19.92
C GLY A 107 18.73 6.96 -18.60
N GLN A 108 19.30 7.86 -17.77
CA GLN A 108 19.82 7.52 -16.44
C GLN A 108 18.72 7.63 -15.37
N PRO A 109 18.73 6.74 -14.35
CA PRO A 109 17.84 6.88 -13.20
C PRO A 109 18.02 8.24 -12.51
N PHE A 110 16.93 8.76 -11.94
CA PHE A 110 16.91 10.11 -11.36
C PHE A 110 17.84 10.27 -10.14
N LEU A 111 17.91 9.28 -9.25
CA LEU A 111 18.64 9.39 -7.98
C LEU A 111 20.14 9.72 -8.14
N PRO A 112 20.92 9.03 -8.99
CA PRO A 112 22.32 9.40 -9.25
C PRO A 112 22.48 10.83 -9.77
N VAL A 113 21.57 11.29 -10.62
CA VAL A 113 21.60 12.65 -11.18
C VAL A 113 21.32 13.68 -10.08
N TRP A 114 20.33 13.42 -9.23
CA TRP A 114 20.04 14.25 -8.06
C TRP A 114 21.22 14.30 -7.08
N LEU A 115 21.87 13.17 -6.77
CA LEU A 115 23.06 13.14 -5.91
C LEU A 115 24.20 13.98 -6.47
N LYS A 116 24.43 13.92 -7.79
CA LYS A 116 25.40 14.77 -8.47
C LYS A 116 25.02 16.24 -8.37
N ALA A 117 23.76 16.59 -8.68
CA ALA A 117 23.27 17.97 -8.58
C ALA A 117 23.36 18.52 -7.15
N ARG A 118 23.06 17.71 -6.14
CA ARG A 118 23.17 18.05 -4.72
C ARG A 118 24.62 18.39 -4.34
N ARG A 119 25.60 17.62 -4.83
CA ARG A 119 27.03 17.92 -4.67
C ARG A 119 27.46 19.22 -5.37
N HIS A 120 26.75 19.64 -6.41
CA HIS A 120 26.97 20.91 -7.12
C HIS A 120 26.12 22.08 -6.59
N GLY A 121 25.43 21.91 -5.44
CA GLY A 121 24.74 23.01 -4.76
C GLY A 121 23.23 23.10 -5.00
N LEU A 122 22.59 22.08 -5.57
CA LEU A 122 21.13 22.04 -5.69
C LEU A 122 20.47 22.10 -4.28
N PRO A 123 19.65 23.13 -3.95
CA PRO A 123 19.08 23.29 -2.61
C PRO A 123 17.86 22.39 -2.36
N SER A 124 17.21 21.87 -3.41
CA SER A 124 16.01 21.03 -3.28
C SER A 124 16.31 19.65 -2.68
N ALA A 125 15.54 19.29 -1.66
CA ALA A 125 15.53 17.94 -1.09
C ALA A 125 15.02 16.92 -2.11
N PHE A 126 15.30 15.64 -1.89
CA PHE A 126 14.90 14.58 -2.83
C PHE A 126 13.37 14.50 -2.96
N GLU A 127 12.63 14.74 -1.87
CA GLU A 127 11.18 14.65 -1.84
C GLU A 127 10.47 15.76 -2.60
N ALA A 128 11.17 16.86 -2.90
CA ALA A 128 10.67 17.91 -3.78
C ALA A 128 10.41 17.39 -5.22
N PHE A 129 10.98 16.24 -5.57
CA PHE A 129 10.83 15.62 -6.88
C PHE A 129 9.81 14.47 -6.89
N SER A 130 9.05 14.25 -5.82
CA SER A 130 7.95 13.29 -5.80
C SER A 130 6.62 14.02 -5.61
N LEU A 131 5.66 13.80 -6.52
CA LEU A 131 4.32 14.37 -6.42
C LEU A 131 3.63 13.94 -5.12
N SER A 132 3.67 12.64 -4.80
CA SER A 132 3.07 12.09 -3.60
C SER A 132 3.69 12.68 -2.33
N ALA A 133 5.02 12.84 -2.28
CA ALA A 133 5.68 13.46 -1.14
C ALA A 133 5.31 14.94 -0.98
N ALA A 134 5.35 15.71 -2.07
CA ALA A 134 5.00 17.12 -2.06
C ALA A 134 3.54 17.33 -1.63
N ALA A 135 2.61 16.52 -2.15
CA ALA A 135 1.21 16.55 -1.77
C ALA A 135 1.01 16.19 -0.28
N ALA A 136 1.63 15.12 0.19
CA ALA A 136 1.57 14.68 1.59
C ALA A 136 2.08 15.75 2.57
N LEU A 137 3.22 16.36 2.27
CA LEU A 137 3.83 17.41 3.10
C LEU A 137 2.96 18.68 3.16
N GLN A 138 2.09 18.89 2.19
CA GLN A 138 1.14 20.00 2.15
C GLN A 138 -0.26 19.64 2.67
N GLY A 139 -0.49 18.39 3.12
CA GLY A 139 -1.81 17.91 3.50
C GLY A 139 -2.80 17.91 2.33
N ARG A 140 -2.31 17.71 1.10
CA ARG A 140 -3.11 17.68 -0.13
C ARG A 140 -3.13 16.27 -0.70
N MET A 141 -4.20 15.98 -1.43
CA MET A 141 -4.35 14.76 -2.19
C MET A 141 -5.12 15.08 -3.47
N LEU A 142 -4.75 14.40 -4.56
CA LEU A 142 -5.52 14.40 -5.79
C LEU A 142 -6.43 13.16 -5.77
N LEU A 143 -7.74 13.36 -5.76
CA LEU A 143 -8.67 12.29 -6.09
C LEU A 143 -8.85 12.32 -7.61
N ARG A 144 -8.78 11.15 -8.24
CA ARG A 144 -9.10 11.03 -9.66
C ARG A 144 -10.61 11.27 -9.80
N ASP A 145 -11.01 12.26 -10.58
CA ASP A 145 -12.42 12.49 -10.90
C ASP A 145 -12.95 11.29 -11.69
N ALA A 146 -14.23 10.96 -11.50
CA ALA A 146 -14.89 9.82 -12.13
C ALA A 146 -14.87 9.85 -13.67
N ASP A 147 -14.56 11.01 -14.26
CA ASP A 147 -14.64 11.30 -15.69
C ASP A 147 -13.27 11.33 -16.42
N THR A 148 -12.17 10.98 -15.73
CA THR A 148 -10.79 10.94 -16.31
C THR A 148 -10.00 9.73 -15.84
#